data_AF-A0A6J1BRZ2-F1
#
_entry.id   AF-A0A6J1BRZ2-F1
#
_cell.length_a   1.000
_cell.length_b   1.000
_cell.length_c   1.000
_cell.angle_alpha   90.00
_cell.angle_beta   90.00
_cell.angle_gamma   90.00
#
_symmetry.space_group_name_H-M   'P 1'
#
loop_
_entity.id
_entity.type
_entity.pdbx_description
1 polymer ?
#
loop_
_entity_poly.entity_id
_entity_poly.type
_entity_poly.pdbx_seq_one_letter_code
_entity_poly.pdbx_strand_id
1 'polypeptide(L)'
;MGSNEEWRKNADTHKMTPEDVRAAGVEASKRPPGHHPGTILHQRRSLPYSYTTMTIAGLLVIGATGYFTLYALKKPDASAKDVAKVAANVAEPEDTKPRK
;
A
#
# COMPACT_ATOMS: atom_id res chain seq x y z
N MET A 1 -32.80 -34.07 -16.99
CA MET A 1 -32.38 -33.44 -18.26
C MET A 1 -32.33 -31.95 -18.01
N GLY A 2 -31.13 -31.37 -17.85
CA GLY A 2 -30.99 -29.90 -17.83
C GLY A 2 -31.48 -29.35 -19.17
N SER A 3 -32.20 -28.22 -19.14
CA SER A 3 -32.72 -27.65 -20.38
C SER A 3 -31.53 -27.31 -21.30
N ASN A 4 -31.70 -27.51 -22.62
CA ASN A 4 -30.67 -27.25 -23.65
C ASN A 4 -30.21 -25.77 -23.73
N GLU A 5 -30.61 -24.93 -22.78
CA GLU A 5 -30.44 -23.48 -22.74
C GLU A 5 -29.62 -23.02 -21.54
N GLU A 6 -29.19 -23.92 -20.65
CA GLU A 6 -28.36 -23.57 -19.49
C GLU A 6 -27.03 -22.91 -19.87
N TRP A 7 -26.49 -23.22 -21.06
CA TRP A 7 -25.28 -22.59 -21.59
C TRP A 7 -25.42 -21.06 -21.75
N ARG A 8 -26.63 -20.54 -21.96
CA ARG A 8 -26.91 -19.10 -22.09
C ARG A 8 -26.74 -18.31 -20.80
N LYS A 9 -26.61 -18.98 -19.65
CA LYS A 9 -26.38 -18.36 -18.33
C LYS A 9 -24.88 -18.15 -18.03
N ASN A 10 -24.01 -18.86 -18.75
CA ASN A 10 -22.56 -18.85 -18.54
C ASN A 10 -21.80 -18.41 -19.81
N ALA A 11 -22.48 -17.79 -20.78
CA ALA A 11 -21.87 -17.40 -22.04
C ALA A 11 -20.89 -16.23 -21.84
N ASP A 12 -19.69 -16.31 -22.42
CA ASP A 12 -18.74 -15.21 -22.35
C ASP A 12 -19.17 -14.07 -23.30
N THR A 13 -19.77 -13.04 -22.72
CA THR A 13 -20.25 -11.85 -23.44
C THR A 13 -19.21 -10.73 -23.48
N HIS A 14 -17.99 -10.95 -22.98
CA HIS A 14 -16.99 -9.88 -22.83
C HIS A 14 -16.41 -9.38 -24.17
N LYS A 15 -16.55 -10.14 -25.26
CA LYS A 15 -16.10 -9.78 -26.61
C LYS A 15 -17.23 -9.48 -27.59
N MET A 16 -18.48 -9.58 -27.15
CA MET A 16 -19.65 -9.31 -27.98
C MET A 16 -20.03 -7.84 -27.92
N THR A 17 -20.56 -7.31 -29.02
CA THR A 17 -21.21 -5.99 -29.00
C THR A 17 -22.53 -6.07 -28.22
N PRO A 18 -23.02 -4.97 -27.63
CA PRO A 18 -24.31 -4.96 -26.94
C PRO A 18 -25.48 -5.47 -27.80
N GLU A 19 -25.42 -5.20 -29.10
CA GLU A 19 -26.38 -5.66 -30.09
C GLU A 19 -26.35 -7.18 -30.25
N ASP A 20 -25.15 -7.77 -30.34
CA ASP A 20 -24.95 -9.22 -30.46
C ASP A 20 -25.38 -9.98 -29.20
N VAL A 21 -25.14 -9.40 -28.01
CA VAL A 21 -25.56 -9.98 -26.72
C VAL A 21 -27.09 -10.09 -26.64
N ARG A 22 -27.79 -9.03 -27.09
CA ARG A 22 -29.24 -8.99 -27.15
C ARG A 22 -29.78 -9.97 -28.19
N ALA A 23 -29.17 -10.03 -29.37
CA ALA A 23 -29.56 -10.96 -30.43
C ALA A 23 -29.38 -12.43 -30.02
N ALA A 24 -28.32 -12.74 -29.25
CA ALA A 24 -28.05 -14.09 -28.76
C ALA A 24 -28.84 -14.46 -27.48
N GLY A 25 -29.57 -13.51 -26.87
CA GLY A 25 -30.38 -13.75 -25.66
C GLY A 25 -29.54 -14.10 -24.43
N VAL A 26 -28.30 -13.61 -24.36
CA VAL A 26 -27.33 -13.92 -23.28
C VAL A 26 -27.11 -12.74 -22.34
N GLU A 27 -28.07 -11.82 -22.26
CA GLU A 27 -28.04 -10.64 -21.40
C GLU A 27 -27.85 -10.99 -19.92
N ALA A 28 -28.43 -12.12 -19.49
CA ALA A 28 -28.29 -12.65 -18.14
C ALA A 28 -26.87 -13.17 -17.83
N SER A 29 -26.06 -13.47 -18.85
CA SER A 29 -24.63 -13.83 -18.70
C SER A 29 -23.72 -12.60 -18.57
N LYS A 30 -24.26 -11.38 -18.72
CA LYS A 30 -23.46 -10.16 -18.55
C LYS A 30 -22.98 -10.09 -17.11
N ARG A 31 -21.65 -10.02 -16.92
CA ARG A 31 -21.08 -9.80 -15.58
C ARG A 31 -21.63 -8.48 -15.03
N PRO A 32 -22.11 -8.44 -13.78
CA PRO A 32 -22.66 -7.23 -13.20
C PRO A 32 -21.60 -6.12 -13.25
N PRO A 33 -21.91 -4.94 -13.82
CA PRO A 33 -21.00 -3.82 -13.80
C PRO A 33 -20.72 -3.43 -12.34
N GLY A 34 -19.45 -3.47 -11.94
CA GLY A 34 -19.02 -2.97 -10.63
C GLY A 34 -18.92 -3.97 -9.48
N HIS A 35 -19.09 -5.28 -9.70
CA HIS A 35 -18.75 -6.29 -8.68
C HIS A 35 -17.57 -7.13 -9.15
N HIS A 36 -16.38 -6.73 -8.68
CA HIS A 36 -15.10 -7.46 -8.82
C HIS A 36 -14.75 -7.78 -10.29
N PRO A 37 -14.30 -6.79 -11.09
CA PRO A 37 -13.61 -7.12 -12.33
C PRO A 37 -12.43 -8.01 -11.95
N GLY A 38 -12.47 -9.28 -12.36
CA GLY A 38 -11.48 -10.27 -11.96
C GLY A 38 -10.07 -9.72 -12.06
N THR A 39 -9.25 -9.98 -11.04
CA THR A 39 -7.83 -9.63 -11.08
C THR A 39 -7.19 -10.42 -12.22
N ILE A 40 -6.45 -9.76 -13.11
CA ILE A 40 -5.58 -10.48 -14.03
C ILE A 40 -4.61 -11.32 -13.18
N LEU A 41 -4.40 -12.58 -13.57
CA LEU A 41 -3.44 -13.44 -12.89
C LEU A 41 -2.09 -12.71 -12.87
N HIS A 42 -1.55 -12.43 -11.67
CA HIS A 42 -0.36 -11.61 -11.37
C HIS A 42 -0.51 -10.07 -11.34
N GLN A 43 -1.68 -9.49 -11.62
CA GLN A 43 -1.88 -8.03 -11.51
C GLN A 43 -2.62 -7.67 -10.23
N ARG A 44 -1.86 -7.23 -9.23
CA ARG A 44 -2.41 -6.72 -7.97
C ARG A 44 -2.79 -5.25 -8.15
N ARG A 45 -4.09 -4.93 -8.11
CA ARG A 45 -4.61 -3.57 -8.39
C ARG A 45 -4.39 -2.57 -7.25
N SER A 46 -4.15 -3.03 -6.03
CA SER A 46 -3.93 -2.19 -4.84
C SER A 46 -2.76 -2.72 -4.02
N LEU A 47 -1.99 -1.88 -3.32
CA LEU A 47 -0.90 -2.27 -2.40
C LEU A 47 -1.47 -2.88 -1.09
N PRO A 48 -0.70 -3.67 -0.30
CA PRO A 48 -1.22 -4.29 0.92
C PRO A 48 -1.43 -3.27 2.04
N TYR A 49 -0.78 -2.11 1.90
CA TYR A 49 -0.94 -0.95 2.76
C TYR A 49 -1.10 0.30 1.89
N SER A 50 -1.73 1.33 2.45
CA SER A 50 -1.84 2.63 1.78
C SER A 50 -0.47 3.28 1.63
N TYR A 51 -0.31 4.15 0.62
CA TYR A 51 0.90 4.95 0.46
C TYR A 51 1.23 5.74 1.73
N THR A 52 0.23 6.33 2.37
CA THR A 52 0.38 7.07 3.63
C THR A 52 0.99 6.19 4.74
N THR A 53 0.47 4.97 4.90
CA THR A 53 0.98 4.01 5.89
C THR A 53 2.43 3.66 5.61
N MET A 54 2.78 3.37 4.35
CA MET A 54 4.14 3.03 3.96
C MET A 54 5.11 4.19 4.18
N THR A 55 4.70 5.43 3.86
CA THR A 55 5.52 6.62 4.07
C THR A 55 5.78 6.87 5.56
N ILE A 56 4.74 6.80 6.40
CA ILE A 56 4.90 6.97 7.86
C ILE A 56 5.82 5.89 8.42
N ALA A 57 5.61 4.63 8.05
CA ALA A 57 6.45 3.53 8.50
C ALA A 57 7.92 3.71 8.08
N GLY A 58 8.16 4.09 6.82
CA GLY A 58 9.50 4.36 6.31
C GLY A 58 10.20 5.48 7.07
N LEU A 59 9.50 6.60 7.33
CA LEU A 59 10.04 7.71 8.12
C LEU A 59 10.39 7.29 9.55
N LEU A 60 9.55 6.47 10.19
CA LEU A 60 9.84 5.95 11.53
C LEU A 60 11.09 5.07 11.55
N VAL A 61 11.26 4.18 10.56
CA VAL A 61 12.44 3.31 10.47
C VAL A 61 13.72 4.14 10.27
N ILE A 62 13.69 5.13 9.36
CA ILE A 62 14.83 6.01 9.10
C ILE A 62 15.18 6.81 10.36
N GLY A 63 14.18 7.44 11.00
CA GLY A 63 14.38 8.22 12.22
C GLY A 63 14.92 7.39 13.37
N ALA A 64 14.37 6.20 13.60
CA ALA A 64 14.85 5.29 14.65
C ALA A 64 16.29 4.83 14.39
N THR A 65 16.62 4.49 13.14
CA THR A 65 17.97 4.08 12.75
C THR A 65 18.97 5.23 12.94
N GLY A 66 18.63 6.44 12.47
CA GLY A 66 19.48 7.62 12.63
C GLY A 66 19.69 8.03 14.10
N TYR A 67 18.64 7.96 14.93
CA TYR A 67 18.78 8.19 16.36
C TYR A 67 19.67 7.13 17.01
N PHE A 68 19.47 5.85 16.69
CA PHE A 68 20.22 4.76 17.31
C PHE A 68 21.71 4.80 16.94
N THR A 69 22.05 5.12 15.68
CA THR A 69 23.45 5.26 15.25
C THR A 69 24.14 6.41 15.99
N LEU A 70 23.48 7.57 16.10
CA LEU A 70 24.01 8.70 16.88
C LEU A 70 24.11 8.36 18.37
N TYR A 71 23.14 7.63 18.91
CA TYR A 71 23.14 7.21 20.31
C TYR A 71 24.25 6.20 20.62
N ALA A 72 24.52 5.27 19.71
CA ALA A 72 25.58 4.28 19.88
C ALA A 72 26.99 4.90 19.77
N LEU A 73 27.15 5.92 18.92
CA LEU A 73 28.42 6.61 18.69
C LEU A 73 28.60 7.87 19.54
N LYS A 74 27.64 8.18 20.41
CA LYS A 74 27.70 9.39 21.25
C LYS A 74 28.91 9.32 22.19
N LYS A 75 29.45 10.49 22.53
CA LYS A 75 30.42 10.59 23.65
C LYS A 75 29.75 10.19 24.98
N PRO A 76 30.49 9.60 25.94
CA PRO A 76 29.93 9.21 27.24
C PRO A 76 29.27 10.38 28.00
N ASP A 77 29.74 11.60 27.78
CA ASP A 77 29.21 12.83 28.41
C ASP A 77 27.87 13.30 27.82
N ALA A 78 27.50 12.79 26.64
CA ALA A 78 26.28 13.16 25.94
C ALA A 78 25.09 12.32 26.42
N SER A 79 24.02 12.99 26.83
CA SER A 79 22.80 12.33 27.25
C SER A 79 21.95 11.88 26.05
N ALA A 80 21.02 10.96 26.27
CA ALA A 80 20.04 10.56 25.25
C ALA A 80 19.24 11.77 24.73
N LYS A 81 18.93 12.71 25.62
CA LYS A 81 18.20 13.94 25.31
C LYS A 81 19.00 14.84 24.37
N ASP A 82 20.30 14.98 24.59
CA ASP A 82 21.17 15.80 23.74
C ASP A 82 21.23 15.20 22.32
N VAL A 83 21.38 13.88 22.22
CA VAL A 83 21.34 13.16 20.94
C VAL A 83 20.00 13.34 20.23
N ALA A 84 18.88 13.27 20.97
CA ALA A 84 17.55 13.48 20.41
C ALA A 84 17.39 14.91 19.85
N LYS A 85 17.86 15.92 20.58
CA LYS A 85 17.84 17.31 20.12
C LYS A 85 18.70 17.52 18.88
N VAL A 86 19.89 16.91 18.82
CA VAL A 86 20.76 16.97 17.64
C VAL A 86 20.10 16.28 16.45
N ALA A 87 19.55 15.08 16.65
CA ALA A 87 18.86 14.33 15.61
C ALA A 87 17.63 15.08 15.06
N ALA A 88 16.92 15.80 15.93
CA ALA A 88 15.78 16.64 15.56
C ALA A 88 16.18 18.05 15.06
N ASN A 89 17.48 18.36 14.98
CA ASN A 89 18.02 19.66 14.58
C ASN A 89 17.49 20.85 15.41
N VAL A 90 17.24 20.61 16.70
CA VAL A 90 16.80 21.61 17.69
C VAL A 90 17.79 21.75 18.84
N ALA A 91 19.01 21.24 18.66
CA ALA A 91 20.07 21.33 19.67
C ALA A 91 20.62 22.76 19.74
N GLU A 92 20.83 23.22 20.96
CA GLU A 92 21.54 24.46 21.23
C GLU A 92 23.05 24.15 21.43
N PRO A 93 23.94 25.15 21.29
CA PRO A 93 25.37 24.97 21.56
C PRO A 93 25.65 24.40 22.96
N GLU A 94 24.76 24.63 23.92
CA GLU A 94 24.84 24.11 25.27
C GLU A 94 24.60 22.60 25.37
N ASP A 95 23.86 22.01 24.44
CA ASP A 95 23.55 20.58 24.40
C ASP A 95 24.72 19.76 23.81
N THR A 96 25.67 20.41 23.14
CA THR A 96 26.79 19.74 22.44
C THR A 96 28.17 20.02 23.04
N LYS A 97 28.26 20.95 24.01
CA LYS A 97 29.52 21.24 24.72
C LYS A 97 29.87 20.13 25.73
N PRO A 98 31.16 19.83 25.95
CA PRO A 98 31.59 18.91 26.99
C PRO A 98 31.09 19.36 28.37
N ARG A 99 30.54 18.43 29.15
CA ARG A 99 30.21 18.68 30.57
C ARG A 99 31.47 18.41 31.40
N LYS A 100 31.83 19.36 32.27
CA LYS A 100 32.91 19.20 33.24
C LYS A 100 32.45 18.41 34.44
#